data_AF-A0AAV2KGN8-F1
#
_entry.id   AF-A0AAV2KGN8-F1
#
_cell.length_a   1.000
_cell.length_b   1.000
_cell.length_c   1.000
_cell.angle_alpha   90.00
_cell.angle_beta   90.00
_cell.angle_gamma   90.00
#
_symmetry.space_group_name_H-M   'P 1'
#
loop_
_entity.id
_entity.type
_entity.pdbx_description
1 polymer ?
#
loop_
_entity_poly.entity_id
_entity_poly.type
_entity_poly.pdbx_seq_one_letter_code
_entity_poly.pdbx_strand_id
1 'polypeptide(L)'
;MMDLQLDEVVYQDDYGSGTVMSERVSGLASTIYREFERLIRSYDEEVVKELMPLVVNVLENLDAVLTENQEHLVELELLKEDNEQLITQYEREKALRKQAEEVRGTGGIKARPWLASAACIQLF
;
A
#
# COMPACT_ATOMS: atom_id res chain seq x y z
N MET A 1 10.91 26.28 18.91
CA MET A 1 12.30 25.82 18.76
C MET A 1 12.27 24.61 17.87
N MET A 2 12.96 24.71 16.73
CA MET A 2 13.29 23.58 15.86
C MET A 2 14.46 22.84 16.52
N ASP A 3 14.36 21.52 16.63
CA ASP A 3 15.53 20.64 16.70
C ASP A 3 15.22 19.39 15.88
N LEU A 4 15.40 19.55 14.57
CA LEU A 4 15.58 18.44 13.64
C LEU A 4 17.09 18.18 13.60
N GLN A 5 17.57 17.34 14.52
CA GLN A 5 18.90 16.76 14.42
C GLN A 5 18.83 15.61 13.42
N LEU A 6 19.31 15.92 12.22
CA LEU A 6 19.81 14.99 11.22
C LEU A 6 20.68 13.94 11.90
N ASP A 7 20.26 12.68 11.86
CA ASP A 7 21.20 11.56 11.94
C ASP A 7 21.40 11.03 10.52
N GLU A 8 22.49 11.52 9.96
CA GLU A 8 23.10 11.18 8.69
C GLU A 8 23.60 9.74 8.76
N VAL A 9 22.74 8.79 8.38
CA VAL A 9 23.17 7.42 8.14
C VAL A 9 23.57 7.30 6.67
N VAL A 10 24.79 7.76 6.37
CA VAL A 10 25.51 7.45 5.13
C VAL A 10 26.30 6.18 5.35
N TYR A 11 25.88 5.07 4.74
CA TYR A 11 26.69 3.92 4.30
C TYR A 11 25.77 3.10 3.36
N GLN A 12 26.13 2.65 2.17
CA GLN A 12 27.39 2.57 1.44
C GLN A 12 27.02 2.03 0.04
N ASP A 13 27.85 2.32 -0.96
CA ASP A 13 27.75 1.88 -2.35
C ASP A 13 27.16 0.47 -2.58
N ASP A 14 26.09 0.41 -3.38
CA ASP A 14 25.88 -0.70 -4.30
C ASP A 14 25.43 -0.16 -5.68
N TYR A 15 26.27 0.69 -6.27
CA TYR A 15 26.30 0.84 -7.73
C TYR A 15 26.90 -0.45 -8.33
N GLY A 16 26.14 -1.53 -8.20
CA GLY A 16 26.48 -2.91 -8.49
C GLY A 16 25.23 -3.80 -8.59
N SER A 17 24.08 -3.32 -8.11
CA SER A 17 22.78 -3.90 -8.45
C SER A 17 22.43 -3.54 -9.90
N GLY A 18 23.00 -4.29 -10.85
CA GLY A 18 22.24 -4.58 -12.05
C GLY A 18 20.93 -5.17 -11.56
N THR A 19 19.86 -4.38 -11.64
CA THR A 19 18.51 -4.71 -11.15
C THR A 19 18.27 -6.18 -11.37
N VAL A 20 18.18 -6.94 -10.28
CA VAL A 20 18.05 -8.40 -10.34
C VAL A 20 16.77 -8.67 -11.10
N MET A 21 16.90 -9.05 -12.38
CA MET A 21 15.74 -9.27 -13.24
C MET A 21 14.78 -10.21 -12.54
N SER A 22 13.49 -9.93 -12.62
CA SER A 22 12.47 -10.77 -12.03
C SER A 22 12.67 -12.23 -12.47
N GLU A 23 12.37 -13.19 -11.58
CA GLU A 23 12.55 -14.62 -11.87
C GLU A 23 11.85 -15.04 -13.18
N ARG A 24 10.72 -14.40 -13.49
CA ARG A 24 9.96 -14.60 -14.72
C ARG A 24 10.74 -14.14 -15.95
N VAL A 25 11.33 -12.94 -15.92
CA VAL A 25 12.12 -12.40 -17.03
C VAL A 25 13.44 -13.16 -17.18
N SER A 26 14.09 -13.50 -16.06
CA SER A 26 15.30 -14.32 -16.03
C SER A 26 15.08 -15.70 -16.67
N GLY A 27 13.95 -16.36 -16.38
CA GLY A 27 13.59 -17.64 -17.00
C GLY A 27 13.33 -17.54 -18.51
N LEU A 28 12.70 -16.45 -18.96
CA LEU A 28 12.51 -16.15 -20.39
C LEU A 28 13.85 -15.88 -21.08
N ALA A 29 14.69 -15.03 -20.50
CA ALA A 29 16.02 -14.72 -21.00
C ALA A 29 16.85 -16.00 -21.17
N SER A 30 16.89 -16.85 -20.13
CA SER A 30 17.60 -18.15 -20.19
C SER A 30 17.13 -19.03 -21.34
N THR A 31 15.83 -19.06 -21.61
CA THR A 31 15.26 -19.84 -22.71
C THR A 31 15.60 -19.26 -24.07
N ILE A 32 15.52 -17.93 -24.22
CA ILE A 32 15.82 -17.25 -25.48
C ILE A 32 17.32 -17.36 -25.82
N TYR A 33 18.21 -17.12 -24.84
CA TYR A 33 19.65 -17.26 -25.04
C TYR A 33 20.07 -18.67 -25.41
N ARG A 34 19.41 -19.70 -24.85
CA ARG A 34 19.64 -21.10 -25.24
C ARG A 34 19.27 -21.37 -26.71
N GLU A 35 18.19 -20.77 -27.20
CA GLU A 35 17.82 -20.90 -28.62
C GLU A 35 18.77 -20.11 -29.52
N PHE A 36 19.24 -18.92 -29.08
CA PHE A 36 20.30 -18.20 -29.77
C PHE A 36 21.57 -19.01 -29.89
N GLU A 37 22.02 -19.70 -28.84
CA GLU A 37 23.16 -20.61 -28.93
C GLU A 37 22.97 -21.69 -30.00
N ARG A 38 21.76 -22.26 -30.14
CA ARG A 38 21.46 -23.27 -31.17
C ARG A 38 21.52 -22.67 -32.58
N LEU A 39 21.04 -21.44 -32.76
CA LEU A 39 21.12 -20.71 -34.02
C LEU A 39 22.57 -20.41 -34.38
N ILE A 40 23.37 -19.88 -33.44
CA ILE A 40 24.80 -19.59 -33.65
C ILE A 40 25.55 -20.85 -34.08
N ARG A 41 25.29 -21.99 -33.40
CA ARG A 41 25.93 -23.27 -33.73
C ARG A 41 25.56 -23.79 -35.14
N SER A 42 24.38 -23.43 -35.65
CA SER A 42 23.87 -23.95 -36.93
C SER A 42 24.15 -23.00 -38.11
N TYR A 43 24.16 -21.68 -37.85
CA TYR A 43 24.12 -20.65 -38.89
C TYR A 43 25.11 -19.49 -38.69
N ASP A 44 26.01 -19.55 -37.70
CA ASP A 44 26.94 -18.49 -37.29
C ASP A 44 26.30 -17.36 -36.45
N GLU A 45 27.14 -16.57 -35.78
CA GLU A 45 26.77 -15.46 -34.88
C GLU A 45 26.14 -14.28 -35.62
N GLU A 46 26.45 -14.09 -36.90
CA GLU A 46 25.91 -12.95 -37.65
C GLU A 46 24.38 -12.94 -37.77
N VAL A 47 23.73 -14.09 -37.65
CA VAL A 47 22.25 -14.19 -37.70
C VAL A 47 21.59 -13.55 -36.47
N VAL A 48 22.29 -13.49 -35.34
CA VAL A 48 21.73 -12.99 -34.07
C VAL A 48 22.26 -11.62 -33.67
N LYS A 49 23.30 -11.11 -34.34
CA LYS A 49 24.01 -9.87 -33.94
C LYS A 49 23.11 -8.64 -33.83
N GLU A 50 22.21 -8.44 -34.79
CA GLU A 50 21.24 -7.32 -34.76
C GLU A 50 19.99 -7.66 -33.93
N LEU A 51 19.67 -8.94 -33.77
CA LEU A 51 18.50 -9.39 -33.02
C LEU A 51 18.71 -9.38 -31.51
N MET A 52 19.92 -9.71 -31.04
CA MET A 52 20.29 -9.72 -29.62
C MET A 52 19.97 -8.40 -28.90
N PRO A 53 20.39 -7.21 -29.39
CA PRO A 53 20.09 -5.96 -28.69
C PRO A 53 18.59 -5.65 -28.66
N LEU A 54 17.83 -6.07 -29.68
CA LEU A 54 16.36 -5.90 -29.68
C LEU A 54 15.71 -6.77 -28.60
N VAL A 55 16.14 -8.03 -28.47
CA VAL A 55 15.63 -8.93 -27.44
C VAL A 55 16.02 -8.47 -26.04
N VAL A 56 17.27 -8.03 -25.84
CA VAL A 56 17.73 -7.45 -24.56
C VAL A 56 16.85 -6.27 -24.18
N ASN A 57 16.65 -5.31 -25.08
CA ASN A 57 15.80 -4.15 -24.85
C ASN A 57 14.35 -4.56 -24.51
N VAL A 58 13.79 -5.57 -25.19
CA VAL A 58 12.44 -6.08 -24.86
C VAL A 58 12.38 -6.69 -23.46
N LEU A 59 13.40 -7.47 -23.07
CA LEU A 59 13.47 -8.08 -21.74
C LEU A 59 13.66 -7.02 -20.64
N GLU A 60 14.49 -6.01 -20.87
CA GLU A 60 14.70 -4.88 -19.96
C GLU A 60 13.42 -4.06 -19.78
N ASN A 61 12.72 -3.72 -20.87
CA ASN A 61 11.43 -3.01 -20.79
C ASN A 61 10.36 -3.85 -20.09
N LEU A 62 10.33 -5.17 -20.33
CA LEU A 62 9.41 -6.06 -19.64
C LEU A 62 9.70 -6.07 -18.13
N ASP A 63 10.96 -6.14 -17.73
CA ASP A 63 11.35 -6.13 -16.32
C ASP A 63 11.02 -4.81 -15.64
N ALA A 64 11.23 -3.68 -16.33
CA ALA A 64 10.84 -2.35 -15.85
C ALA A 64 9.32 -2.25 -15.60
N VAL A 65 8.50 -2.68 -16.57
CA VAL A 65 7.03 -2.65 -16.44
C VAL A 65 6.55 -3.61 -15.34
N LEU A 66 7.21 -4.76 -15.15
CA LEU A 66 6.85 -5.68 -14.08
C LEU A 66 7.18 -5.12 -12.71
N THR A 67 8.34 -4.46 -12.57
CA THR A 67 8.74 -3.77 -11.33
C THR A 67 7.76 -2.65 -11.00
N GLU A 68 7.45 -1.78 -11.96
CA GLU A 68 6.49 -0.69 -11.79
C GLU A 68 5.10 -1.22 -11.39
N ASN A 69 4.65 -2.32 -12.00
CA ASN A 69 3.38 -2.96 -11.65
C ASN A 69 3.37 -3.47 -10.21
N GLN A 70 4.47 -4.08 -9.74
CA GLN A 70 4.58 -4.52 -8.34
C GLN A 70 4.53 -3.35 -7.38
N GLU A 71 5.18 -2.23 -7.69
CA GLU A 71 5.13 -1.01 -6.88
C GLU A 71 3.69 -0.48 -6.78
N HIS A 72 2.97 -0.39 -7.91
CA HIS A 72 1.57 0.01 -7.94
C HIS A 72 0.66 -0.92 -7.13
N LEU A 73 0.90 -2.23 -7.17
CA LEU A 73 0.14 -3.20 -6.38
C LEU A 73 0.36 -3.01 -4.89
N VAL A 74 1.60 -2.75 -4.46
CA VAL A 74 1.92 -2.46 -3.06
C VAL A 74 1.25 -1.16 -2.62
N GLU A 75 1.30 -0.10 -3.43
CA GLU A 75 0.62 1.16 -3.14
C GLU A 75 -0.90 0.96 -2.99
N LEU A 76 -1.52 0.19 -3.88
CA LEU A 76 -2.94 -0.14 -3.80
C LEU A 76 -3.31 -0.91 -2.53
N GLU A 77 -2.46 -1.84 -2.09
CA GLU A 77 -2.65 -2.58 -0.83
C GLU A 77 -2.62 -1.63 0.37
N LEU A 78 -1.63 -0.74 0.43
CA LEU A 78 -1.49 0.26 1.50
C LEU A 78 -2.69 1.21 1.57
N LEU A 79 -3.17 1.68 0.42
CA LEU A 79 -4.35 2.56 0.36
C LEU A 79 -5.63 1.85 0.81
N LYS A 80 -5.76 0.54 0.53
CA LYS A 80 -6.89 -0.26 1.05
C LYS A 80 -6.81 -0.40 2.56
N GLU A 81 -5.64 -0.72 3.10
CA GLU A 81 -5.44 -0.84 4.55
C GLU A 81 -5.76 0.49 5.27
N ASP A 82 -5.29 1.63 4.74
CA ASP A 82 -5.60 2.95 5.31
C ASP A 82 -7.11 3.24 5.25
N ASN A 83 -7.77 2.88 4.15
CA ASN A 83 -9.23 3.03 4.01
C ASN A 83 -10.00 2.21 5.05
N GLU A 84 -9.61 0.95 5.28
CA GLU A 84 -10.23 0.08 6.29
C GLU A 84 -10.07 0.64 7.71
N GLN A 85 -8.89 1.19 8.03
CA GLN A 85 -8.65 1.86 9.30
C GLN A 85 -9.55 3.09 9.46
N LEU A 86 -9.67 3.92 8.41
CA LEU A 86 -10.54 5.11 8.42
C LEU A 86 -12.01 4.74 8.61
N ILE A 87 -12.50 3.68 7.96
CA ILE A 87 -13.87 3.20 8.14
C ILE A 87 -14.09 2.78 9.60
N THR A 88 -13.19 1.99 10.16
CA THR A 88 -13.28 1.52 11.55
C THR A 88 -13.34 2.68 12.54
N GLN A 89 -12.49 3.69 12.34
CA GLN A 89 -12.48 4.89 13.16
C GLN A 89 -13.78 5.69 13.02
N TYR A 90 -14.27 5.86 11.79
CA TYR A 90 -15.53 6.54 11.52
C TYR A 90 -16.71 5.87 12.22
N GLU A 91 -16.81 4.54 12.14
CA GLU A 91 -17.88 3.79 12.81
C GLU A 91 -17.84 3.93 14.33
N ARG A 92 -16.65 3.89 14.92
CA ARG A 92 -16.44 4.12 16.36
C ARG A 92 -16.90 5.52 16.76
N GLU A 93 -16.50 6.55 16.01
CA GLU A 93 -16.88 7.93 16.31
C GLU A 93 -18.39 8.15 16.16
N LYS A 94 -19.00 7.56 15.12
CA LYS A 94 -20.45 7.58 14.90
C LYS A 94 -21.21 6.93 16.06
N ALA A 95 -20.72 5.80 16.58
CA ALA A 95 -21.32 5.14 17.74
C ALA A 95 -21.23 6.00 19.00
N LEU A 96 -20.07 6.62 19.26
CA LEU A 96 -19.88 7.53 20.40
C LEU A 96 -20.80 8.75 20.32
N ARG A 97 -20.97 9.35 19.14
CA ARG A 97 -21.91 10.46 18.93
C ARG A 97 -23.34 10.06 19.25
N LYS A 98 -23.79 8.90 18.76
CA LYS A 98 -25.14 8.37 19.03
C LYS A 98 -25.36 8.15 20.52
N GLN A 99 -24.38 7.57 21.22
CA GLN A 99 -24.45 7.37 22.67
C GLN A 99 -24.54 8.70 23.42
N ALA A 100 -23.74 9.71 23.03
CA ALA A 100 -23.78 11.03 23.65
C ALA A 100 -25.11 11.77 23.41
N GLU A 101 -25.75 11.57 22.27
CA GLU A 101 -27.10 12.07 21.98
C GLU A 101 -28.18 11.39 22.82
N GLU A 102 -28.11 10.07 22.99
CA GLU A 102 -29.05 9.31 23.83
C GLU A 102 -28.93 9.69 25.32
N VAL A 103 -27.70 9.87 25.82
CA VAL A 103 -27.44 10.36 27.19
C VAL A 103 -27.98 11.79 27.37
N ARG A 104 -27.82 12.68 26.37
CA ARG A 104 -28.40 14.03 26.42
C ARG A 104 -29.93 14.02 26.38
N GLY A 105 -30.55 13.17 25.58
CA GLY A 105 -32.01 13.02 25.51
C GLY A 105 -32.63 12.46 26.80
N THR A 106 -31.93 11.55 27.47
CA THR A 106 -32.41 10.95 28.74
C THR A 106 -32.08 11.81 29.97
N GLY A 107 -31.07 12.67 29.90
CA GLY A 107 -30.73 13.64 30.95
C GLY A 107 -31.81 14.71 31.19
N GLY A 108 -32.68 14.97 30.21
CA GLY A 108 -33.83 15.88 30.35
C GLY A 108 -35.06 15.28 31.03
N ILE A 109 -35.20 13.95 31.07
CA ILE A 109 -36.42 13.29 31.57
C ILE A 109 -36.23 12.78 33.02
N LYS A 110 -35.00 12.74 33.54
CA LYS A 110 -34.70 12.29 34.92
C LYS A 110 -34.58 13.41 35.97
N ALA A 111 -34.87 14.66 35.60
CA ALA A 111 -35.09 15.75 36.56
C ALA A 111 -36.62 15.89 36.77
N ARG A 112 -37.28 15.57 37.88
CA ARG A 112 -36.90 15.47 39.30
C ARG A 112 -37.98 14.63 40.02
N PRO A 113 -37.63 13.53 40.71
CA PRO A 113 -38.59 12.83 41.60
C PRO A 113 -39.10 13.72 42.74
N TRP A 114 -38.31 14.71 43.14
CA TRP A 114 -38.59 15.65 44.22
C TRP A 114 -39.68 16.68 43.90
N LEU A 115 -40.01 16.92 42.62
CA LEU A 115 -41.10 17.84 42.25
C LEU A 115 -42.49 17.22 42.43
N ALA A 116 -42.62 15.90 42.30
CA ALA A 116 -43.90 15.23 42.57
C ALA A 116 -44.24 15.21 44.07
N SER A 117 -43.23 15.20 44.95
CA SER A 117 -43.44 15.18 46.41
C SER A 117 -43.77 16.58 46.97
N ALA A 118 -43.27 17.66 46.35
CA ALA A 118 -43.55 19.03 46.79
C ALA A 118 -45.01 19.47 46.52
N ALA A 119 -45.67 18.92 45.49
CA ALA A 119 -47.07 19.25 45.18
C ALA A 119 -48.08 18.65 46.18
N CYS A 120 -47.69 17.62 46.95
CA CYS A 120 -48.58 16.97 47.92
C CYS A 120 -48.69 17.71 49.27
N ILE A 121 -47.77 18.64 49.56
CA ILE A 121 -47.73 19.38 50.84
C ILE A 121 -48.56 20.67 50.79
N GLN A 122 -48.99 21.15 49.61
CA GLN A 122 -49.79 22.38 49.46
C GLN A 122 -51.31 22.15 49.35
N LEU A 123 -51.78 20.92 49.57
CA LEU A 123 -53.20 20.55 49.51
C LEU A 123 -53.81 20.21 50.88
N PHE A 124 -53.19 20.67 51.96
CA PHE A 124 -53.74 20.67 53.32
C PHE A 124 -53.60 22.07 53.93
#